data_AF-E6N3J9-F1
#
_entry.id   AF-E6N3J9-F1
#
_cell.length_a   1.000
_cell.length_b   1.000
_cell.length_c   1.000
_cell.angle_alpha   90.00
_cell.angle_beta   90.00
_cell.angle_gamma   90.00
#
_symmetry.space_group_name_H-M   'P 1'
#
loop_
_entity.id
_entity.type
_entity.pdbx_description
1 polymer ?
#
loop_
_entity_poly.entity_id
_entity_poly.type
_entity_poly.pdbx_seq_one_letter_code
_entity_poly.pdbx_strand_id
1 'polypeptide(L)'
;MLSVGEYFGRGRNRRRILEVVRLSNGWILLKTEDSKSKRDFKVRTVYQLEPRIRSYTPKHAHFAIDFYGKLCADKEKAMQVLKAIVEVWQGANIATVVERFRHAVEGLPGYDLEYILYALAWIFQQEDVNFARRPESRQRELDETLSLLSIKVPKYRYGSQLAVALLCNIANGTHPVDALLRANLDILPIKRGKREGVNMLWNCVVAHAGGGI
;
A
#
# COMPACT_ATOMS: atom_id res chain seq x y z
N MET A 1 -11.00 -21.54 -10.45
CA MET A 1 -11.29 -20.11 -10.71
C MET A 1 -11.35 -19.38 -9.36
N LEU A 2 -10.77 -18.19 -9.24
CA LEU A 2 -10.88 -17.38 -8.00
C LEU A 2 -12.15 -16.54 -8.07
N SER A 3 -13.06 -16.71 -7.11
CA SER A 3 -14.36 -16.04 -7.05
C SER A 3 -14.73 -15.69 -5.61
N VAL A 4 -15.68 -14.76 -5.45
CA VAL A 4 -16.21 -14.39 -4.13
C VAL A 4 -16.92 -15.58 -3.49
N GLY A 5 -16.76 -15.75 -2.17
CA GLY A 5 -17.31 -16.88 -1.41
C GLY A 5 -16.42 -18.12 -1.38
N GLU A 6 -15.55 -18.29 -2.37
CA GLU A 6 -14.54 -19.36 -2.39
C GLU A 6 -13.43 -19.13 -1.36
N TYR A 7 -12.51 -20.09 -1.24
CA TYR A 7 -11.40 -20.01 -0.30
C TYR A 7 -10.04 -19.89 -1.00
N PHE A 8 -9.21 -18.99 -0.51
CA PHE A 8 -7.82 -18.83 -0.93
C PHE A 8 -6.87 -19.41 0.13
N GLY A 9 -5.83 -20.13 -0.31
CA GLY A 9 -4.84 -20.77 0.56
C GLY A 9 -5.17 -22.23 0.92
N ARG A 10 -4.37 -22.82 1.82
CA ARG A 10 -4.50 -24.23 2.25
C ARG A 10 -4.29 -24.35 3.76
N GLY A 11 -4.88 -25.39 4.37
CA GLY A 11 -4.75 -25.69 5.80
C GLY A 11 -5.12 -24.49 6.68
N ARG A 12 -4.28 -24.19 7.69
CA ARG A 12 -4.49 -23.06 8.61
C ARG A 12 -4.48 -21.68 7.95
N ASN A 13 -3.98 -21.58 6.71
CA ASN A 13 -3.94 -20.33 5.92
C ASN A 13 -5.11 -20.19 4.96
N ARG A 14 -6.07 -21.13 4.97
CA ARG A 14 -7.30 -21.04 4.17
C ARG A 14 -8.14 -19.86 4.68
N ARG A 15 -8.51 -18.94 3.78
CA ARG A 15 -9.32 -17.75 4.08
C ARG A 15 -10.40 -17.57 3.03
N ARG A 16 -11.60 -17.15 3.42
CA ARG A 16 -12.69 -16.87 2.49
C ARG A 16 -12.38 -15.61 1.68
N ILE A 17 -12.71 -15.64 0.39
CA ILE A 17 -12.59 -14.52 -0.53
C ILE A 17 -13.84 -13.65 -0.40
N LEU A 18 -13.64 -12.38 -0.08
CA LEU A 18 -14.68 -11.38 0.13
C LEU A 18 -14.92 -10.55 -1.14
N GLU A 19 -13.83 -10.15 -1.82
CA GLU A 19 -13.89 -9.37 -3.06
C GLU A 19 -12.76 -9.81 -4.00
N VAL A 20 -13.02 -9.67 -5.31
CA VAL A 20 -12.07 -9.98 -6.39
C VAL A 20 -12.06 -8.81 -7.37
N VAL A 21 -10.87 -8.30 -7.65
CA VAL A 21 -10.63 -7.33 -8.73
C VAL A 21 -9.66 -7.96 -9.72
N ARG A 22 -10.05 -7.99 -10.99
CA ARG A 22 -9.19 -8.45 -12.10
C ARG A 22 -8.64 -7.22 -12.80
N LEU A 23 -7.33 -7.14 -12.89
CA LEU A 23 -6.61 -6.02 -13.47
C LEU A 23 -6.35 -6.30 -14.95
N SER A 24 -6.17 -5.23 -15.72
CA SER A 24 -5.92 -5.28 -17.15
C SER A 24 -4.65 -6.05 -17.52
N ASN A 25 -3.63 -6.03 -16.64
CA ASN A 25 -2.38 -6.77 -16.80
C ASN A 25 -2.46 -8.27 -16.43
N GLY A 26 -3.68 -8.78 -16.19
CA GLY A 26 -3.94 -10.18 -15.84
C GLY A 26 -3.71 -10.52 -14.37
N TRP A 27 -3.25 -9.58 -13.54
CA TRP A 27 -3.15 -9.79 -12.09
C TRP A 27 -4.53 -9.76 -11.45
N ILE A 28 -4.63 -10.41 -10.29
CA ILE A 28 -5.87 -10.49 -9.52
C ILE A 28 -5.61 -10.00 -8.11
N LEU A 29 -6.36 -8.99 -7.69
CA LEU A 29 -6.42 -8.53 -6.32
C LEU A 29 -7.56 -9.24 -5.59
N LEU A 30 -7.24 -9.82 -4.43
CA LEU A 30 -8.21 -10.47 -3.56
C LEU A 30 -8.28 -9.74 -2.22
N LYS A 31 -9.50 -9.51 -1.76
CA LYS A 31 -9.78 -9.23 -0.35
C LYS A 31 -10.18 -10.53 0.30
N THR A 32 -9.45 -10.99 1.30
CA THR A 32 -9.78 -12.21 2.06
C THR A 32 -10.05 -11.89 3.52
N GLU A 33 -10.83 -12.71 4.21
CA GLU A 33 -10.99 -12.60 5.66
C GLU A 33 -9.64 -12.61 6.39
N ASP A 34 -9.57 -11.91 7.52
CA ASP A 34 -8.47 -12.02 8.47
C ASP A 34 -9.01 -12.31 9.88
N SER A 35 -8.14 -12.79 10.77
CA SER A 35 -8.52 -13.31 12.09
C SER A 35 -8.49 -12.28 13.21
N LYS A 36 -8.11 -11.02 12.96
CA LYS A 36 -7.95 -10.02 14.03
C LYS A 36 -9.26 -9.34 14.45
N SER A 37 -10.22 -9.16 13.53
CA SER A 37 -11.54 -8.62 13.86
C SER A 37 -12.58 -8.98 12.79
N LYS A 38 -13.88 -8.83 13.10
CA LYS A 38 -14.98 -9.03 12.13
C LYS A 38 -14.94 -8.07 10.93
N ARG A 39 -14.20 -6.96 11.03
CA ARG A 39 -14.05 -5.96 9.96
C ARG A 39 -12.67 -6.01 9.30
N ASP A 40 -11.75 -6.83 9.83
CA ASP A 40 -10.40 -6.95 9.31
C ASP A 40 -10.38 -7.86 8.08
N PHE A 41 -9.54 -7.51 7.12
CA PHE A 41 -9.35 -8.25 5.90
C PHE A 41 -7.90 -8.16 5.48
N LYS A 42 -7.49 -9.09 4.61
CA LYS A 42 -6.15 -9.11 4.05
C LYS A 42 -6.20 -8.93 2.55
N VAL A 43 -5.36 -8.01 2.07
CA VAL A 43 -5.12 -7.84 0.63
C VAL A 43 -4.12 -8.87 0.14
N ARG A 44 -4.41 -9.51 -0.99
CA ARG A 44 -3.53 -10.44 -1.70
C ARG A 44 -3.47 -10.07 -3.17
N THR A 45 -2.27 -10.04 -3.72
CA THR A 45 -2.04 -9.91 -5.16
C THR A 45 -1.63 -11.27 -5.70
N VAL A 46 -2.42 -11.81 -6.61
CA VAL A 46 -2.12 -13.02 -7.38
C VAL A 46 -1.60 -12.57 -8.74
N TYR A 47 -0.31 -12.79 -9.00
CA TYR A 47 0.35 -12.38 -10.24
C TYR A 47 0.58 -13.54 -11.21
N GLN A 48 0.20 -14.75 -10.82
CA GLN A 48 0.33 -15.95 -11.65
C GLN A 48 -0.66 -17.02 -11.17
N LEU A 49 -1.39 -17.64 -12.10
CA LEU A 49 -2.30 -18.77 -11.82
C LEU A 49 -1.66 -20.13 -12.16
N GLU A 50 -0.88 -20.19 -13.24
CA GLU A 50 -0.31 -21.42 -13.79
C GLU A 50 1.22 -21.32 -13.93
N PRO A 51 1.99 -22.42 -13.78
CA PRO A 51 1.55 -23.78 -13.42
C PRO A 51 1.15 -23.92 -11.94
N ARG A 52 1.41 -22.89 -11.13
CA ARG A 52 1.00 -22.82 -9.73
C ARG A 52 0.66 -21.38 -9.37
N ILE A 53 -0.38 -21.21 -8.56
CA ILE A 53 -0.77 -19.91 -8.01
C ILE A 53 0.40 -19.29 -7.26
N ARG A 54 0.89 -18.14 -7.73
CA ARG A 54 1.84 -17.30 -7.00
C ARG A 54 1.15 -16.02 -6.55
N SER A 55 1.39 -15.66 -5.30
CA SER A 55 0.77 -14.49 -4.69
C SER A 55 1.67 -13.88 -3.61
N TYR A 56 1.41 -12.63 -3.29
CA TYR A 56 2.02 -11.94 -2.16
C TYR A 56 0.98 -11.03 -1.48
N THR A 57 1.33 -10.50 -0.30
CA THR A 57 0.54 -9.44 0.33
C THR A 57 1.24 -8.12 0.07
N PRO A 58 0.63 -7.20 -0.69
CA PRO A 58 1.19 -5.87 -0.85
C PRO A 58 1.26 -5.15 0.51
N LYS A 59 2.26 -4.29 0.65
CA LYS A 59 2.56 -3.51 1.86
C LYS A 59 2.99 -2.11 1.45
N HIS A 60 2.85 -1.13 2.34
CA HIS A 60 3.29 0.26 2.12
C HIS A 60 4.70 0.36 1.53
N ALA A 61 5.66 -0.42 2.03
CA ALA A 61 7.03 -0.42 1.51
C ALA A 61 7.15 -0.76 0.01
N HIS A 62 6.31 -1.65 -0.51
CA HIS A 62 6.33 -1.98 -1.94
C HIS A 62 5.99 -0.74 -2.79
N PHE A 63 5.00 0.04 -2.35
CA PHE A 63 4.57 1.25 -3.06
C PHE A 63 5.50 2.43 -2.82
N ALA A 64 6.07 2.57 -1.62
CA ALA A 64 7.06 3.60 -1.30
C ALA A 64 8.32 3.46 -2.16
N ILE A 65 8.84 2.23 -2.29
CA ILE A 65 10.03 1.94 -3.11
C ILE A 65 9.71 2.13 -4.60
N ASP A 66 8.56 1.61 -5.07
CA ASP A 66 8.13 1.78 -6.46
C ASP A 66 7.95 3.27 -6.83
N PHE A 67 7.30 4.04 -5.97
CA PHE A 67 7.10 5.48 -6.16
C PHE A 67 8.43 6.25 -6.22
N TYR A 68 9.39 5.90 -5.38
CA TYR A 68 10.72 6.50 -5.45
C TYR A 68 11.46 6.15 -6.75
N GLY A 69 11.39 4.89 -7.21
CA GLY A 69 11.93 4.50 -8.51
C GLY A 69 11.30 5.30 -9.66
N LYS A 70 9.98 5.55 -9.59
CA LYS A 70 9.29 6.42 -10.54
C LYS A 70 9.79 7.87 -10.48
N LEU A 71 9.99 8.44 -9.28
CA LEU A 71 10.55 9.79 -9.12
C LEU A 71 11.97 9.91 -9.70
N CYS A 72 12.80 8.88 -9.54
CA CYS A 72 14.14 8.83 -10.13
C CYS A 72 14.11 8.75 -11.66
N ALA A 73 13.10 8.09 -12.24
CA ALA A 73 12.96 7.94 -13.68
C ALA A 73 12.37 9.19 -14.34
N ASP A 74 11.25 9.70 -13.81
CA ASP A 74 10.59 10.90 -14.29
C ASP A 74 9.80 11.53 -13.14
N LYS A 75 10.32 12.62 -12.59
CA LYS A 75 9.73 13.32 -11.45
C LYS A 75 8.34 13.85 -11.75
N GLU A 76 8.12 14.42 -12.94
CA GLU A 76 6.84 15.05 -13.28
C GLU A 76 5.73 14.00 -13.38
N LYS A 77 5.98 12.92 -14.11
CA LYS A 77 5.03 11.81 -14.24
C LYS A 77 4.80 11.11 -12.91
N ALA A 78 5.84 10.92 -12.10
CA ALA A 78 5.69 10.34 -10.77
C ALA A 78 4.77 11.20 -9.88
N MET A 79 4.87 12.52 -9.93
CA MET A 79 3.95 13.39 -9.19
C MET A 79 2.49 13.25 -9.65
N GLN A 80 2.24 12.89 -10.91
CA GLN A 80 0.89 12.53 -11.37
C GLN A 80 0.38 11.23 -10.73
N VAL A 81 1.27 10.25 -10.47
CA VAL A 81 0.93 9.04 -9.70
C VAL A 81 0.52 9.40 -8.27
N LEU A 82 1.28 10.27 -7.59
CA LEU A 82 0.92 10.72 -6.24
C LEU A 82 -0.43 11.43 -6.23
N LYS A 83 -0.67 12.32 -7.20
CA LYS A 83 -1.95 13.01 -7.36
C LYS A 83 -3.10 12.01 -7.52
N ALA A 84 -2.96 11.01 -8.39
CA ALA A 84 -3.97 9.96 -8.58
C ALA A 84 -4.24 9.17 -7.28
N ILE A 85 -3.19 8.83 -6.51
CA ILE A 85 -3.33 8.16 -5.21
C ILE A 85 -4.13 9.04 -4.23
N VAL A 86 -3.80 10.33 -4.15
CA VAL A 86 -4.50 11.28 -3.26
C VAL A 86 -5.96 11.43 -3.65
N GLU A 87 -6.27 11.52 -4.95
CA GLU A 87 -7.67 11.63 -5.40
C GLU A 87 -8.49 10.39 -5.02
N VAL A 88 -7.94 9.18 -5.19
CA VAL A 88 -8.60 7.95 -4.74
C VAL A 88 -8.76 7.91 -3.23
N TRP A 89 -7.72 8.31 -2.48
CA TRP A 89 -7.78 8.40 -1.02
C TRP A 89 -8.87 9.37 -0.53
N GLN A 90 -9.08 10.46 -1.26
CA GLN A 90 -10.13 11.46 -1.04
C GLN A 90 -11.54 11.01 -1.50
N GLY A 91 -11.65 9.80 -2.07
CA GLY A 91 -12.94 9.18 -2.40
C GLY A 91 -13.30 9.21 -3.88
N ALA A 92 -12.39 9.61 -4.78
CA ALA A 92 -12.63 9.51 -6.21
C ALA A 92 -12.77 8.05 -6.67
N ASN A 93 -13.56 7.82 -7.72
CA ASN A 93 -13.73 6.50 -8.31
C ASN A 93 -12.42 6.04 -8.98
N ILE A 94 -11.95 4.84 -8.62
CA ILE A 94 -10.66 4.31 -9.09
C ILE A 94 -10.62 4.19 -10.63
N ALA A 95 -11.65 3.62 -11.25
CA ALA A 95 -11.66 3.40 -12.71
C ALA A 95 -11.60 4.74 -13.47
N THR A 96 -12.34 5.75 -12.99
CA THR A 96 -12.28 7.11 -13.55
C THR A 96 -10.90 7.75 -13.38
N VAL A 97 -10.26 7.57 -12.22
CA VAL A 97 -8.90 8.10 -11.98
C VAL A 97 -7.88 7.40 -12.88
N VAL A 98 -7.93 6.06 -13.00
CA VAL A 98 -7.05 5.30 -13.89
C VAL A 98 -7.14 5.82 -15.31
N GLU A 99 -8.36 5.99 -15.83
CA GLU A 99 -8.55 6.43 -17.22
C GLU A 99 -7.98 7.83 -17.45
N ARG A 100 -8.28 8.77 -16.57
CA ARG A 100 -7.83 10.16 -16.71
C ARG A 100 -6.31 10.30 -16.61
N PHE A 101 -5.65 9.49 -15.79
CA PHE A 101 -4.20 9.58 -15.56
C PHE A 101 -3.36 8.63 -16.42
N ARG A 102 -3.99 7.69 -17.15
CA ARG A 102 -3.31 6.63 -17.92
C ARG A 102 -2.15 7.16 -18.77
N HIS A 103 -2.42 8.16 -19.61
CA HIS A 103 -1.42 8.74 -20.50
C HIS A 103 -0.38 9.59 -19.76
N ALA A 104 -0.79 10.26 -18.68
CA ALA A 104 0.11 11.13 -17.91
C ALA A 104 1.23 10.36 -17.18
N VAL A 105 1.03 9.05 -16.95
CA VAL A 105 1.98 8.19 -16.24
C VAL A 105 2.60 7.12 -17.13
N GLU A 106 2.32 7.17 -18.44
CA GLU A 106 2.77 6.18 -19.40
C GLU A 106 4.30 6.15 -19.50
N GLY A 107 4.86 4.94 -19.57
CA GLY A 107 6.31 4.70 -19.65
C GLY A 107 7.05 4.74 -18.31
N LEU A 108 6.37 4.99 -17.18
CA LEU A 108 7.00 4.88 -15.86
C LEU A 108 7.35 3.41 -15.54
N PRO A 109 8.50 3.15 -14.88
CA PRO A 109 8.90 1.79 -14.51
C PRO A 109 8.09 1.26 -13.33
N GLY A 110 8.08 -0.06 -13.16
CA GLY A 110 7.53 -0.72 -11.98
C GLY A 110 6.06 -1.07 -12.11
N TYR A 111 5.28 -0.86 -11.05
CA TYR A 111 3.86 -1.21 -11.02
C TYR A 111 3.01 -0.26 -11.89
N ASP A 112 2.00 -0.83 -12.55
CA ASP A 112 0.98 -0.08 -13.28
C ASP A 112 0.09 0.74 -12.33
N LEU A 113 -0.38 1.90 -12.80
CA LEU A 113 -1.25 2.78 -12.01
C LEU A 113 -2.51 2.08 -11.51
N GLU A 114 -3.15 1.28 -12.35
CA GLU A 114 -4.35 0.52 -11.99
C GLU A 114 -4.10 -0.35 -10.75
N TYR A 115 -2.99 -1.10 -10.75
CA TYR A 115 -2.62 -1.93 -9.62
C TYR A 115 -2.35 -1.10 -8.36
N ILE A 116 -1.57 -0.02 -8.49
CA ILE A 116 -1.24 0.88 -7.37
C ILE A 116 -2.53 1.40 -6.70
N LEU A 117 -3.47 1.91 -7.49
CA LEU A 117 -4.69 2.54 -6.96
C LEU A 117 -5.62 1.52 -6.29
N TYR A 118 -5.88 0.37 -6.91
CA TYR A 118 -6.73 -0.65 -6.29
C TYR A 118 -6.12 -1.25 -5.02
N ALA A 119 -4.81 -1.55 -5.04
CA ALA A 119 -4.14 -2.13 -3.90
C ALA A 119 -4.06 -1.13 -2.73
N LEU A 120 -3.66 0.12 -2.98
CA LEU A 120 -3.59 1.14 -1.93
C LEU A 120 -4.97 1.51 -1.39
N ALA A 121 -6.02 1.56 -2.22
CA ALA A 121 -7.37 1.85 -1.75
C ALA A 121 -7.83 0.84 -0.67
N TRP A 122 -7.59 -0.45 -0.89
CA TRP A 122 -7.90 -1.47 0.11
C TRP A 122 -6.97 -1.44 1.31
N ILE A 123 -5.68 -1.17 1.12
CA ILE A 123 -4.75 -1.01 2.25
C ILE A 123 -5.17 0.18 3.12
N PHE A 124 -5.50 1.34 2.53
CA PHE A 124 -5.97 2.51 3.25
C PHE A 124 -7.25 2.23 4.03
N GLN A 125 -8.21 1.54 3.39
CA GLN A 125 -9.42 1.09 4.07
C GLN A 125 -9.09 0.23 5.30
N GLN A 126 -8.12 -0.69 5.19
CA GLN A 126 -7.69 -1.52 6.31
C GLN A 126 -7.05 -0.68 7.44
N GLU A 127 -6.19 0.28 7.10
CA GLU A 127 -5.57 1.19 8.09
C GLU A 127 -6.63 2.02 8.81
N ASP A 128 -7.63 2.55 8.10
CA ASP A 128 -8.71 3.34 8.70
C ASP A 128 -9.61 2.50 9.61
N VAL A 129 -9.93 1.26 9.22
CA VAL A 129 -10.72 0.33 10.05
C VAL A 129 -9.99 -0.03 11.34
N ASN A 130 -8.67 -0.17 11.29
CA ASN A 130 -7.84 -0.56 12.43
C ASN A 130 -7.35 0.64 13.25
N PHE A 131 -7.65 1.87 12.83
CA PHE A 131 -7.19 3.07 13.52
C PHE A 131 -8.06 3.39 14.74
N ALA A 132 -7.43 3.38 15.91
CA ALA A 132 -8.07 3.82 17.15
C ALA A 132 -7.75 5.29 17.47
N ARG A 133 -6.46 5.61 17.62
CA ARG A 133 -5.96 6.96 17.93
C ARG A 133 -4.46 7.05 17.67
N ARG A 134 -3.92 8.27 17.63
CA ARG A 134 -2.48 8.56 17.72
C ARG A 134 -2.20 9.74 18.64
N PRO A 135 -0.96 9.92 19.12
CA PRO A 135 -0.56 11.13 19.85
C PRO A 135 -0.74 12.41 19.00
N GLU A 136 -1.12 13.52 19.63
CA GLU A 136 -1.37 14.80 18.94
C GLU A 136 -0.13 15.37 18.27
N SER A 137 1.05 15.22 18.88
CA SER A 137 2.33 15.60 18.27
C SER A 137 2.53 14.90 16.92
N ARG A 138 2.21 13.60 16.88
CA ARG A 138 2.33 12.80 15.68
C ARG A 138 1.25 13.12 14.64
N GLN A 139 0.06 13.55 15.08
CA GLN A 139 -0.98 14.04 14.17
C GLN A 139 -0.55 15.34 13.48
N ARG A 140 -0.03 16.30 14.26
CA ARG A 140 0.48 17.58 13.72
C ARG A 140 1.58 17.38 12.68
N GLU A 141 2.55 16.51 12.94
CA GLU A 141 3.62 16.21 11.99
C GLU A 141 3.08 15.68 10.65
N LEU A 142 2.04 14.83 10.68
CA LEU A 142 1.41 14.35 9.45
C LEU A 142 0.64 15.45 8.72
N ASP A 143 -0.08 16.29 9.47
CA ASP A 143 -0.84 17.40 8.90
C ASP A 143 0.11 18.41 8.23
N GLU A 144 1.25 18.71 8.85
CA GLU A 144 2.33 19.54 8.29
C GLU A 144 2.91 18.92 7.01
N THR A 145 3.19 17.62 7.01
CA THR A 145 3.71 16.92 5.82
C THR A 145 2.76 17.04 4.63
N LEU A 146 1.45 16.87 4.86
CA LEU A 146 0.43 16.96 3.81
C LEU A 146 0.19 18.40 3.35
N SER A 147 0.30 19.38 4.26
CA SER A 147 0.07 20.79 3.94
C SER A 147 1.11 21.36 2.97
N LEU A 148 2.35 20.86 3.01
CA LEU A 148 3.41 21.19 2.04
C LEU A 148 2.99 20.90 0.58
N LEU A 149 2.09 19.94 0.38
CA LEU A 149 1.55 19.57 -0.93
C LEU A 149 0.09 20.02 -1.10
N SER A 150 -0.42 20.87 -0.21
CA SER A 150 -1.82 21.33 -0.19
C SER A 150 -2.86 20.21 -0.14
N ILE A 151 -2.51 19.07 0.47
CA ILE A 151 -3.39 17.90 0.56
C ILE A 151 -4.29 18.04 1.78
N LYS A 152 -5.61 17.92 1.56
CA LYS A 152 -6.61 17.90 2.63
C LYS A 152 -6.92 16.46 3.05
N VAL A 153 -6.95 16.23 4.37
CA VAL A 153 -7.33 14.95 4.97
C VAL A 153 -8.85 14.81 4.94
N PRO A 154 -9.41 13.76 4.32
CA PRO A 154 -10.85 13.49 4.39
C PRO A 154 -11.29 13.08 5.80
N LYS A 155 -12.57 13.31 6.11
CA LYS A 155 -13.17 12.78 7.34
C LYS A 155 -13.00 11.26 7.40
N TYR A 156 -12.67 10.75 8.58
CA TYR A 156 -12.49 9.32 8.86
C TYR A 156 -11.32 8.62 8.15
N ARG A 157 -10.33 9.37 7.62
CA ARG A 157 -9.13 8.83 6.94
C ARG A 157 -7.83 8.97 7.75
N TYR A 158 -7.93 9.10 9.08
CA TYR A 158 -6.77 9.34 9.96
C TYR A 158 -5.81 8.14 10.08
N GLY A 159 -6.30 6.92 9.83
CA GLY A 159 -5.46 5.72 9.83
C GLY A 159 -4.52 5.70 8.62
N SER A 160 -5.11 5.83 7.45
CA SER A 160 -4.43 5.85 6.16
C SER A 160 -3.62 7.13 5.90
N GLN A 161 -3.86 8.21 6.65
CA GLN A 161 -3.08 9.44 6.56
C GLN A 161 -1.58 9.21 6.72
N LEU A 162 -1.16 8.26 7.57
CA LEU A 162 0.26 7.91 7.74
C LEU A 162 0.89 7.38 6.44
N ALA A 163 0.14 6.55 5.70
CA ALA A 163 0.62 5.99 4.45
C ALA A 163 0.68 7.04 3.33
N VAL A 164 -0.24 8.00 3.32
CA VAL A 164 -0.19 9.14 2.40
C VAL A 164 0.98 10.07 2.74
N ALA A 165 1.17 10.38 4.03
CA ALA A 165 2.30 11.19 4.49
C ALA A 165 3.65 10.55 4.17
N LEU A 166 3.76 9.22 4.25
CA LEU A 166 4.93 8.47 3.80
C LEU A 166 5.27 8.79 2.33
N LEU A 167 4.29 8.75 1.43
CA LEU A 167 4.51 9.08 0.01
C LEU A 167 4.82 10.57 -0.19
N CYS A 168 4.19 11.46 0.58
CA CYS A 168 4.45 12.90 0.55
C CYS A 168 5.89 13.22 0.99
N ASN A 169 6.39 12.56 2.02
CA ASN A 169 7.79 12.69 2.45
C ASN A 169 8.76 12.31 1.34
N ILE A 170 8.48 11.23 0.62
CA ILE A 170 9.29 10.78 -0.51
C ILE A 170 9.22 11.79 -1.67
N ALA A 171 8.03 12.32 -1.98
CA ALA A 171 7.86 13.37 -2.98
C ALA A 171 8.63 14.66 -2.64
N ASN A 172 8.74 14.98 -1.35
CA ASN A 172 9.53 16.10 -0.81
C ASN A 172 11.04 15.80 -0.71
N GLY A 173 11.51 14.65 -1.24
CA GLY A 173 12.93 14.32 -1.34
C GLY A 173 13.48 13.45 -0.21
N THR A 174 12.63 12.95 0.70
CA THR A 174 13.07 12.01 1.74
C THR A 174 13.35 10.64 1.11
N HIS A 175 14.49 10.02 1.42
CA HIS A 175 14.78 8.67 0.96
C HIS A 175 13.75 7.66 1.51
N PRO A 176 13.33 6.64 0.74
CA PRO A 176 12.26 5.71 1.16
C PRO A 176 12.52 4.99 2.47
N VAL A 177 13.76 4.61 2.74
CA VAL A 177 14.15 3.96 4.01
C VAL A 177 13.87 4.89 5.19
N ASP A 178 14.30 6.15 5.10
CA ASP A 178 14.08 7.14 6.16
C ASP A 178 12.60 7.45 6.32
N ALA A 179 11.86 7.55 5.22
CA ALA A 179 10.43 7.80 5.24
C ALA A 179 9.66 6.65 5.91
N LEU A 180 10.05 5.39 5.65
CA LEU A 180 9.49 4.19 6.26
C LEU A 180 9.83 4.09 7.76
N LEU A 181 11.09 4.35 8.14
CA LEU A 181 11.49 4.41 9.55
C LEU A 181 10.71 5.48 10.31
N ARG A 182 10.58 6.68 9.73
CA ARG A 182 9.73 7.75 10.29
C ARG A 182 8.30 7.31 10.43
N ALA A 183 7.76 6.50 9.53
CA ALA A 183 6.40 5.96 9.62
C ALA A 183 6.25 4.84 10.68
N ASN A 184 7.27 4.55 11.48
CA ASN A 184 7.32 3.45 12.43
C ASN A 184 7.03 2.08 11.77
N LEU A 185 7.38 1.97 10.48
CA LEU A 185 7.37 0.70 9.76
C LEU A 185 8.75 0.09 9.93
N ASP A 186 8.84 -0.94 10.77
CA ASP A 186 10.11 -1.57 11.08
C ASP A 186 10.70 -2.20 9.79
N ILE A 187 11.89 -1.76 9.41
CA ILE A 187 12.67 -2.34 8.31
C ILE A 187 13.78 -3.17 8.95
N LEU A 188 13.44 -4.39 9.37
CA LEU A 188 14.45 -5.32 9.83
C LEU A 188 15.09 -6.01 8.61
N PRO A 189 16.42 -5.93 8.43
CA PRO A 189 17.10 -6.83 7.51
C PRO A 189 16.85 -8.27 7.98
N ILE A 190 16.28 -9.10 7.11
CA ILE A 190 16.12 -10.52 7.41
C ILE A 190 17.53 -11.12 7.48
N LYS A 191 18.01 -11.45 8.69
CA LYS A 191 19.15 -12.37 8.85
C LYS A 191 18.72 -13.74 8.34
N ARG A 192 18.85 -14.00 7.04
CA ARG A 192 18.85 -15.37 6.52
C ARG A 192 20.19 -15.98 6.87
N GLY A 193 20.17 -17.04 7.69
CA GLY A 193 21.34 -17.89 7.89
C GLY A 193 21.93 -18.28 6.54
N LYS A 194 23.23 -18.01 6.40
CA LYS A 194 24.16 -18.40 5.32
C LYS A 194 23.52 -19.09 4.11
N ARG A 195 23.29 -18.33 3.04
CA ARG A 195 23.57 -18.73 1.65
C ARG A 195 23.71 -17.45 0.84
N GLU A 196 24.90 -17.29 0.26
CA GLU A 196 25.26 -16.20 -0.64
C GLU A 196 24.27 -16.14 -1.80
N GLY A 197 23.74 -14.94 -2.02
CA GLY A 197 22.64 -14.68 -2.93
C GLY A 197 21.75 -13.60 -2.34
N VAL A 198 22.02 -12.34 -2.69
CA VAL A 198 21.23 -11.17 -2.27
C VAL A 198 19.79 -11.36 -2.72
N ASN A 199 18.94 -11.82 -1.80
CA ASN A 199 17.50 -11.94 -1.98
C ASN A 199 16.87 -11.04 -0.91
N MET A 200 16.65 -9.78 -1.27
CA MET A 200 15.98 -8.80 -0.41
C MET A 200 14.48 -9.07 -0.40
N LEU A 201 14.05 -9.94 0.52
CA LEU A 201 12.66 -10.02 0.94
C LEU A 201 12.49 -9.15 2.19
N TRP A 202 11.63 -8.13 2.13
CA TRP A 202 11.42 -7.16 3.20
C TRP A 202 10.18 -7.51 4.03
N ASN A 203 10.32 -7.60 5.35
CA ASN A 203 9.19 -7.77 6.26
C ASN A 203 8.94 -6.46 7.03
N CYS A 204 7.96 -5.66 6.59
CA CYS A 204 7.43 -4.61 7.47
C CYS A 204 6.51 -5.22 8.52
N VAL A 205 6.79 -4.92 9.80
CA VAL A 205 5.91 -5.12 10.94
C VAL A 205 5.46 -3.74 11.40
N VAL A 206 4.16 -3.53 11.52
CA VAL A 206 3.62 -2.34 12.19
C VAL A 206 3.79 -2.58 13.68
N ALA A 207 4.70 -1.85 14.31
CA ALA A 207 4.83 -1.86 15.75
C ALA A 207 3.65 -1.07 16.35
N HIS A 208 2.68 -1.77 16.94
CA HIS A 208 1.72 -1.12 17.83
C HIS A 208 2.49 -0.67 19.07
N ALA A 209 2.41 0.63 19.38
CA ALA A 209 2.90 1.17 20.63
C ALA A 209 2.10 0.56 21.79
N GLY A 210 2.62 -0.55 22.33
CA GLY A 210 2.23 -1.05 23.64
C GLY A 210 2.87 -0.16 24.69
N GLY A 211 2.04 0.60 25.40
CA GLY A 211 2.46 1.35 26.57
C GLY A 211 2.95 0.41 27.67
N GLY A 212 4.09 0.77 28.26
CA GLY A 212 4.55 0.29 29.55
C GLY A 212 4.72 1.51 30.44
N ILE A 213 4.18 1.40 31.65
CA ILE A 213 4.07 2.38 32.73
C ILE A 213 5.47 2.89 33.14
#